data_AF-A0AAV2PH82-F1
#
_entry.id   AF-A0AAV2PH82-F1
#
_cell.length_a   1.000
_cell.length_b   1.000
_cell.length_c   1.000
_cell.angle_alpha   90.00
_cell.angle_beta   90.00
_cell.angle_gamma   90.00
#
_symmetry.space_group_name_H-M   'P 1'
#
loop_
_entity.id
_entity.type
_entity.pdbx_description
1 polymer ?
#
loop_
_entity_poly.entity_id
_entity_poly.type
_entity_poly.pdbx_seq_one_letter_code
_entity_poly.pdbx_strand_id
1 'polypeptide(L)'
;MWYDKDSGADKDVSIWKVWNGQTGYYSIGDLVHNQWSNVRGRVAIMVSQRIPGILEKPASFNQVWTDAGSGALLDVAVWTMVPPAGYTCLGAVAVNSHSLIPPDRNKYACVKDSFVVSGKLIETWNSKGSGANKDISLWTVVSNKTYGIDGGTFLPGNGWRKPSKGYTLRAKAIPNIIDF
;
A
#
# COMPACT_ATOMS: atom_id res chain seq x y z
N MET A 1 12.68 -1.14 -1.68
CA MET A 1 12.44 -1.11 -3.14
C MET A 1 12.51 -2.55 -3.60
N TRP A 2 11.44 -3.04 -4.19
CA TRP A 2 11.40 -4.35 -4.86
C TRP A 2 11.05 -4.11 -6.33
N TYR A 3 11.56 -4.95 -7.22
CA TYR A 3 11.16 -4.98 -8.62
C TYR A 3 11.25 -6.42 -9.14
N ASP A 4 10.34 -6.80 -10.03
CA ASP A 4 10.07 -8.18 -10.44
C ASP A 4 11.01 -8.72 -11.53
N LYS A 5 12.25 -8.24 -11.53
CA LYS A 5 13.24 -8.64 -12.53
C LYS A 5 13.48 -10.14 -12.51
N ASP A 6 13.36 -10.75 -13.69
CA ASP A 6 13.52 -12.17 -13.98
C ASP A 6 12.43 -13.09 -13.38
N SER A 7 11.30 -12.54 -12.93
CA SER A 7 10.14 -13.30 -12.41
C SER A 7 9.27 -13.98 -13.48
N GLY A 8 9.50 -13.68 -14.76
CA GLY A 8 8.69 -14.18 -15.88
C GLY A 8 7.25 -13.66 -15.94
N ALA A 9 6.84 -12.73 -15.07
CA ALA A 9 5.50 -12.12 -15.11
C ALA A 9 5.25 -11.38 -16.44
N ASP A 10 4.00 -11.43 -16.94
CA ASP A 10 3.61 -10.75 -18.18
C ASP A 10 3.75 -9.21 -18.09
N LYS A 11 3.85 -8.68 -16.87
CA LYS A 11 3.96 -7.25 -16.57
C LYS A 11 5.04 -7.01 -15.54
N ASP A 12 5.78 -5.95 -15.77
CA ASP A 12 6.77 -5.36 -14.89
C ASP A 12 6.12 -4.65 -13.68
N VAL A 13 6.69 -4.80 -12.48
CA VAL A 13 6.27 -4.06 -11.28
C VAL A 13 7.45 -3.68 -10.38
N SER A 14 7.35 -2.50 -9.75
CA SER A 14 8.18 -2.12 -8.61
C SER A 14 7.34 -1.65 -7.43
N ILE A 15 7.75 -2.03 -6.21
CA ILE A 15 7.12 -1.61 -4.96
C ILE A 15 8.10 -0.77 -4.14
N TRP A 16 7.65 0.43 -3.77
CA TRP A 16 8.47 1.44 -3.11
C TRP A 16 8.00 1.64 -1.68
N LYS A 17 8.82 1.17 -0.74
CA LYS A 17 8.69 1.48 0.67
C LYS A 17 9.09 2.93 0.91
N VAL A 18 8.24 3.67 1.59
CA VAL A 18 8.57 5.04 2.00
C VAL A 18 9.58 4.98 3.15
N TRP A 19 10.80 5.46 2.91
CA TRP A 19 11.80 5.58 3.98
C TRP A 19 11.50 6.82 4.80
N ASN A 20 11.26 6.65 6.09
CA ASN A 20 11.05 7.77 7.00
C ASN A 20 12.04 7.73 8.18
N GLY A 21 12.99 8.66 8.16
CA GLY A 21 13.90 8.93 9.26
C GLY A 21 13.41 10.02 10.24
N GLN A 22 12.26 10.65 9.97
CA GLN A 22 11.70 11.72 10.79
C GLN A 22 10.68 11.17 11.78
N THR A 23 10.90 11.43 13.07
CA THR A 23 9.95 11.10 14.13
C THR A 23 8.63 11.85 13.93
N GLY A 24 7.50 11.17 14.13
CA GLY A 24 6.16 11.77 14.04
C GLY A 24 5.48 11.70 12.68
N TYR A 25 6.12 11.08 11.68
CA TYR A 25 5.53 10.81 10.36
C TYR A 25 5.34 9.30 10.15
N TYR A 26 4.24 8.93 9.53
CA TYR A 26 3.83 7.53 9.33
C TYR A 26 3.38 7.29 7.89
N SER A 27 3.71 6.12 7.34
CA SER A 27 3.20 5.72 6.02
C SER A 27 1.76 5.21 6.14
N ILE A 28 0.92 5.50 5.15
CA ILE A 28 -0.44 4.94 5.03
C ILE A 28 -0.50 3.74 4.07
N GLY A 29 0.65 3.31 3.55
CA GLY A 29 0.81 2.22 2.59
C GLY A 29 1.99 2.46 1.65
N ASP A 30 2.44 1.40 0.99
CA ASP A 30 3.47 1.49 -0.04
C ASP A 30 2.85 1.81 -1.42
N LEU A 31 3.70 2.13 -2.39
CA LEU A 31 3.29 2.38 -3.78
C LEU A 31 3.62 1.20 -4.67
N VAL A 32 2.69 0.87 -5.56
CA VAL A 32 2.92 -0.04 -6.69
C VAL A 32 3.05 0.74 -7.99
N HIS A 33 4.03 0.40 -8.80
CA HIS A 33 4.27 1.01 -10.11
C HIS A 33 4.49 -0.07 -11.17
N ASN A 34 3.84 0.06 -12.32
CA ASN A 34 3.72 -1.00 -13.34
C ASN A 34 4.80 -0.99 -14.42
N GLN A 35 6.05 -0.62 -14.08
CA GLN A 35 7.22 -0.67 -14.97
C GLN A 35 8.52 -0.77 -14.14
N TRP A 36 9.61 -1.27 -14.74
CA TRP A 36 10.95 -1.35 -14.10
C TRP A 36 11.67 -0.01 -13.96
N SER A 37 11.20 1.05 -14.63
CA SER A 37 11.84 2.36 -14.60
C SER A 37 10.96 3.48 -14.05
N ASN A 38 11.63 4.33 -13.25
CA ASN A 38 11.30 5.69 -12.83
C ASN A 38 9.86 5.99 -12.35
N VAL A 39 9.70 6.12 -11.04
CA VAL A 39 8.50 6.64 -10.35
C VAL A 39 8.25 8.14 -10.53
N ARG A 40 8.88 8.80 -11.52
CA ARG A 40 8.66 10.24 -11.83
C ARG A 40 7.16 10.52 -11.99
N GLY A 41 6.60 11.30 -11.06
CA GLY A 41 5.18 11.68 -11.03
C GLY A 41 4.29 10.86 -10.09
N ARG A 42 4.82 9.87 -9.36
CA ARG A 42 4.11 9.18 -8.27
C ARG A 42 4.55 9.76 -6.93
N VAL A 43 3.58 10.16 -6.11
CA VAL A 43 3.81 10.77 -4.80
C VAL A 43 3.35 9.79 -3.72
N ALA A 44 4.25 9.47 -2.80
CA ALA A 44 3.91 8.84 -1.54
C ALA A 44 3.50 9.92 -0.56
N ILE A 45 2.38 9.75 0.14
CA ILE A 45 2.03 10.65 1.25
C ILE A 45 2.42 10.00 2.57
N MET A 46 3.20 10.74 3.35
CA MET A 46 3.39 10.49 4.77
C MET A 46 2.40 11.36 5.55
N VAL A 47 1.87 10.81 6.64
CA VAL A 47 0.93 11.53 7.51
C VAL A 47 1.56 11.78 8.86
N SER A 48 1.27 12.94 9.45
CA SER A 48 1.58 13.26 10.83
C SER A 48 0.27 13.60 11.54
N GLN A 49 0.22 13.53 12.87
CA GLN A 49 -0.95 13.99 13.61
C GLN A 49 -0.63 15.29 14.33
N ARG A 50 -1.45 16.32 14.09
CA ARG A 50 -1.44 17.55 14.89
C ARG A 50 -2.43 17.45 16.06
N ILE A 51 -3.53 16.71 15.86
CA ILE A 51 -4.57 16.48 16.84
C ILE A 51 -4.60 14.98 17.19
N PRO A 52 -4.51 14.60 18.47
CA PRO A 52 -4.58 13.19 18.89
C PRO A 52 -5.87 12.49 18.46
N GLY A 53 -5.77 11.19 18.17
CA GLY A 53 -6.93 10.33 17.89
C GLY A 53 -7.48 10.43 16.47
N ILE A 54 -6.69 10.97 15.54
CA ILE A 54 -6.97 10.95 14.11
C ILE A 54 -6.19 9.82 13.41
N LEU A 55 -4.95 9.58 13.85
CA LEU A 55 -4.10 8.50 13.38
C LEU A 55 -3.93 7.46 14.48
N GLU A 56 -3.90 6.19 14.09
CA GLU A 56 -3.59 5.07 14.99
C GLU A 56 -2.76 4.03 14.24
N LYS A 57 -1.84 3.36 14.93
CA LYS A 57 -1.03 2.29 14.31
C LYS A 57 -1.92 1.10 13.93
N PRO A 58 -1.64 0.38 12.82
CA PRO A 58 -2.36 -0.85 12.51
C PRO A 58 -2.31 -1.82 13.69
N ALA A 59 -3.39 -2.56 13.94
CA ALA A 59 -3.48 -3.54 15.02
C ALA A 59 -2.49 -4.69 14.80
N SER A 60 -2.40 -5.15 13.56
CA SER A 60 -1.50 -6.20 13.09
C SER A 60 -1.37 -6.14 11.55
N PHE A 61 -0.68 -7.11 10.96
CA PHE A 61 -0.58 -7.30 9.52
C PHE A 61 -0.95 -8.75 9.16
N ASN A 62 -1.58 -8.94 8.01
CA ASN A 62 -1.82 -10.26 7.42
C ASN A 62 -0.99 -10.39 6.15
N GLN A 63 -0.16 -11.42 6.05
CA GLN A 63 0.52 -11.75 4.80
C GLN A 63 -0.52 -12.33 3.84
N VAL A 64 -0.69 -11.72 2.68
CA VAL A 64 -1.68 -12.15 1.69
C VAL A 64 -1.06 -12.85 0.49
N TRP A 65 0.24 -12.64 0.24
CA TRP A 65 0.93 -13.23 -0.89
C TRP A 65 2.45 -13.17 -0.72
N THR A 66 3.14 -14.10 -1.37
CA THR A 66 4.58 -14.06 -1.63
C THR A 66 4.83 -14.46 -3.08
N ASP A 67 5.95 -14.02 -3.66
CA ASP A 67 6.37 -14.43 -5.00
C ASP A 67 7.04 -15.82 -5.05
N ALA A 68 6.90 -16.62 -3.98
CA ALA A 68 7.45 -17.96 -3.92
C ALA A 68 6.98 -18.81 -5.12
N GLY A 69 7.93 -19.45 -5.80
CA GLY A 69 7.69 -20.22 -7.03
C GLY A 69 7.92 -19.42 -8.33
N SER A 70 8.02 -18.09 -8.27
CA SER A 70 8.16 -17.27 -9.48
C SER A 70 9.51 -17.35 -10.18
N GLY A 71 10.57 -17.74 -9.46
CA GLY A 71 11.94 -17.69 -9.98
C GLY A 71 12.55 -16.28 -10.01
N ALA A 72 11.85 -15.27 -9.48
CA ALA A 72 12.39 -13.92 -9.35
C ALA A 72 13.67 -13.89 -8.50
N LEU A 73 14.59 -12.98 -8.83
CA LEU A 73 15.87 -12.86 -8.12
C LEU A 73 15.70 -12.32 -6.68
N LEU A 74 14.64 -11.55 -6.44
CA LEU A 74 14.37 -10.90 -5.17
C LEU A 74 13.05 -11.41 -4.60
N ASP A 75 13.08 -11.85 -3.35
CA ASP A 75 11.87 -12.23 -2.61
C ASP A 75 11.01 -11.01 -2.26
N VAL A 76 9.69 -11.17 -2.33
CA VAL A 76 8.71 -10.21 -1.84
C VAL A 76 7.53 -10.90 -1.14
N ALA A 77 7.07 -10.29 -0.06
CA ALA A 77 5.79 -10.59 0.58
C ALA A 77 4.91 -9.35 0.60
N VAL A 78 3.63 -9.50 0.25
CA VAL A 78 2.61 -8.45 0.33
C VAL A 78 1.77 -8.67 1.57
N TRP A 79 1.58 -7.60 2.34
CA TRP A 79 0.88 -7.58 3.62
C TRP A 79 -0.25 -6.55 3.63
N THR A 80 -1.42 -6.94 4.09
CA THR A 80 -2.51 -6.00 4.40
C THR A 80 -2.43 -5.57 5.85
N MET A 81 -2.61 -4.28 6.11
CA MET A 81 -2.76 -3.75 7.46
C MET A 81 -4.14 -4.07 8.03
N VAL A 82 -4.18 -4.50 9.30
CA VAL A 82 -5.42 -4.72 10.04
C VAL A 82 -5.76 -3.44 10.80
N PRO A 83 -6.88 -2.75 10.48
CA PRO A 83 -7.25 -1.53 11.18
C PRO A 83 -7.69 -1.81 12.63
N PRO A 84 -7.36 -0.91 13.58
CA PRO A 84 -8.06 -0.85 14.85
C PRO A 84 -9.53 -0.41 14.67
N ALA A 85 -10.36 -0.65 15.69
CA ALA A 85 -11.77 -0.25 15.66
C ALA A 85 -11.93 1.27 15.50
N GLY A 86 -12.77 1.70 14.55
CA GLY A 86 -13.01 3.12 14.25
C GLY A 86 -11.97 3.78 13.33
N TYR A 87 -11.07 2.98 12.77
CA TYR A 87 -10.03 3.41 11.83
C TYR A 87 -10.05 2.57 10.55
N THR A 88 -9.47 3.12 9.49
CA THR A 88 -9.33 2.50 8.19
C THR A 88 -7.87 2.63 7.72
N CYS A 89 -7.24 1.52 7.33
CA CYS A 89 -5.92 1.54 6.70
C CYS A 89 -6.07 1.73 5.19
N LEU A 90 -5.27 2.61 4.60
CA LEU A 90 -5.49 3.09 3.22
C LEU A 90 -4.72 2.30 2.15
N GLY A 91 -3.82 1.41 2.55
CA GLY A 91 -2.98 0.66 1.65
C GLY A 91 -2.45 -0.64 2.23
N ALA A 92 -1.70 -1.34 1.40
CA ALA A 92 -0.89 -2.51 1.75
C ALA A 92 0.60 -2.17 1.76
N VAL A 93 1.39 -3.12 2.23
CA VAL A 93 2.84 -2.99 2.42
C VAL A 93 3.53 -4.15 1.70
N ALA A 94 4.70 -3.90 1.12
CA ALA A 94 5.56 -4.97 0.62
C ALA A 94 6.88 -5.03 1.38
N VAL A 95 7.35 -6.25 1.62
CA VAL A 95 8.60 -6.54 2.33
C VAL A 95 9.47 -7.41 1.45
N ASN A 96 10.75 -7.06 1.31
CA ASN A 96 11.73 -7.82 0.54
C ASN A 96 12.18 -9.08 1.30
N SER A 97 11.27 -10.02 1.52
CA SER A 97 11.51 -11.26 2.26
C SER A 97 10.29 -12.18 2.15
N HIS A 98 10.48 -13.49 2.13
CA HIS A 98 9.40 -14.46 2.38
C HIS A 98 9.14 -14.73 3.87
N SER A 99 9.90 -14.12 4.78
CA SER A 99 9.72 -14.37 6.22
C SER A 99 8.31 -13.97 6.68
N LEU A 100 7.83 -14.68 7.71
CA LEU A 100 6.56 -14.37 8.36
C LEU A 100 6.68 -13.27 9.42
N ILE A 101 7.80 -12.55 9.45
CA ILE A 101 7.99 -11.42 10.36
C ILE A 101 7.23 -10.22 9.79
N PRO A 102 6.19 -9.72 10.47
CA PRO A 102 5.39 -8.61 9.96
C PRO A 102 6.20 -7.30 9.98
N PRO A 103 5.81 -6.30 9.17
CA PRO A 103 6.37 -4.96 9.24
C PRO A 103 6.25 -4.33 10.64
N ASP A 104 7.18 -3.45 11.00
CA ASP A 104 7.08 -2.65 12.22
C ASP A 104 5.87 -1.70 12.14
N ARG A 105 4.84 -1.99 12.94
CA ARG A 105 3.61 -1.22 13.02
C ARG A 105 3.83 0.25 13.39
N ASN A 106 4.92 0.61 14.05
CA ASN A 106 5.21 1.99 14.45
C ASN A 106 5.61 2.88 13.27
N LYS A 107 5.83 2.30 12.08
CA LYS A 107 6.13 3.04 10.85
C LYS A 107 4.89 3.38 10.03
N TYR A 108 3.72 2.88 10.42
CA TYR A 108 2.49 3.01 9.63
C TYR A 108 1.33 3.55 10.46
N ALA A 109 0.37 4.16 9.77
CA ALA A 109 -0.85 4.68 10.37
C ALA A 109 -2.07 4.27 9.57
N CYS A 110 -3.14 4.00 10.30
CA CYS A 110 -4.51 3.94 9.83
C CYS A 110 -5.22 5.22 10.28
N VAL A 111 -6.23 5.61 9.52
CA VAL A 111 -6.87 6.93 9.63
C VAL A 111 -8.29 6.75 10.15
N LYS A 112 -8.71 7.58 11.09
CA LYS A 112 -10.05 7.51 11.67
C LYS A 112 -11.12 7.58 10.57
N ASP A 113 -12.18 6.78 10.70
CA ASP A 113 -13.15 6.55 9.62
C ASP A 113 -13.82 7.83 9.10
N SER A 114 -14.02 8.83 9.96
CA SER A 114 -14.57 10.13 9.57
C SER A 114 -13.67 10.94 8.64
N PHE A 115 -12.38 10.62 8.58
CA PHE A 115 -11.36 11.31 7.78
C PHE A 115 -10.96 10.55 6.51
N VAL A 116 -11.72 9.52 6.13
CA VAL A 116 -11.53 8.83 4.85
C VAL A 116 -12.74 8.99 3.93
N VAL A 117 -12.52 8.80 2.63
CA VAL A 117 -13.56 8.75 1.60
C VAL A 117 -13.28 7.62 0.62
N SER A 118 -14.32 7.05 0.02
CA SER A 118 -14.17 5.97 -0.95
C SER A 118 -13.32 6.41 -2.15
N GLY A 119 -12.33 5.58 -2.49
CA GLY A 119 -11.51 5.71 -3.68
C GLY A 119 -11.98 4.78 -4.80
N LYS A 120 -11.52 5.08 -6.02
CA LYS A 120 -11.59 4.18 -7.17
C LYS A 120 -10.35 3.29 -7.18
N LEU A 121 -10.56 2.01 -7.50
CA LEU A 121 -9.48 1.04 -7.68
C LEU A 121 -9.18 0.88 -9.16
N ILE A 122 -7.91 1.05 -9.53
CA ILE A 122 -7.38 0.85 -10.87
C ILE A 122 -6.37 -0.29 -10.80
N GLU A 123 -6.52 -1.32 -11.63
CA GLU A 123 -5.57 -2.42 -11.68
C GLU A 123 -4.23 -1.90 -12.20
N THR A 124 -3.17 -2.17 -11.45
CA THR A 124 -1.81 -1.75 -11.77
C THR A 124 -0.97 -2.94 -12.22
N TRP A 125 -1.11 -4.08 -11.55
CA TRP A 125 -0.38 -5.30 -11.86
C TRP A 125 -1.16 -6.56 -11.47
N ASN A 126 -0.82 -7.72 -12.04
CA ASN A 126 -1.29 -9.02 -11.57
C ASN A 126 -0.23 -10.10 -11.86
N SER A 127 -0.28 -11.20 -11.11
CA SER A 127 0.71 -12.29 -11.16
C SER A 127 0.56 -13.25 -12.33
N LYS A 128 -0.24 -12.92 -13.35
CA LYS A 128 -0.43 -13.83 -14.48
C LYS A 128 0.91 -14.05 -15.20
N GLY A 129 1.22 -15.32 -15.45
CA GLY A 129 2.48 -15.72 -16.07
C GLY A 129 3.69 -15.76 -15.13
N SER A 130 3.57 -15.26 -13.89
CA SER A 130 4.74 -15.10 -13.01
C SER A 130 5.25 -16.40 -12.38
N GLY A 131 4.62 -17.55 -12.62
CA GLY A 131 5.02 -18.83 -12.00
C GLY A 131 4.86 -18.92 -10.47
N ALA A 132 4.40 -17.86 -9.80
CA ALA A 132 4.22 -17.85 -8.36
C ALA A 132 3.16 -18.88 -7.94
N ASN A 133 3.36 -19.52 -6.78
CA ASN A 133 2.47 -20.55 -6.26
C ASN A 133 1.05 -20.05 -5.95
N LYS A 134 0.88 -18.73 -5.80
CA LYS A 134 -0.39 -18.06 -5.52
C LYS A 134 -0.60 -16.91 -6.48
N ASP A 135 -1.85 -16.69 -6.85
CA ASP A 135 -2.23 -15.55 -7.66
C ASP A 135 -2.53 -14.30 -6.81
N ILE A 136 -2.19 -13.13 -7.35
CA ILE A 136 -2.54 -11.82 -6.79
C ILE A 136 -2.76 -10.79 -7.90
N SER A 137 -3.51 -9.74 -7.59
CA SER A 137 -3.58 -8.51 -8.37
C SER A 137 -3.36 -7.31 -7.46
N LEU A 138 -2.70 -6.27 -7.95
CA LEU A 138 -2.38 -5.05 -7.21
C LEU A 138 -3.12 -3.89 -7.84
N TRP A 139 -3.84 -3.15 -7.01
CA TRP A 139 -4.75 -2.09 -7.45
C TRP A 139 -4.39 -0.78 -6.79
N THR A 140 -3.99 0.23 -7.57
CA THR A 140 -3.80 1.59 -7.06
C THR A 140 -5.13 2.18 -6.62
N VAL A 141 -5.15 2.80 -5.43
CA VAL A 141 -6.30 3.54 -4.92
C VAL A 141 -6.17 4.99 -5.36
N VAL A 142 -7.13 5.47 -6.15
CA VAL A 142 -7.20 6.85 -6.61
C VAL A 142 -8.45 7.55 -6.11
N SER A 143 -8.31 8.83 -5.81
CA SER A 143 -9.36 9.74 -5.38
C SER A 143 -10.30 10.08 -6.55
N ASN A 144 -11.54 10.40 -6.21
CA ASN A 144 -12.48 11.05 -7.13
C ASN A 144 -12.21 12.56 -7.30
N LYS A 145 -11.09 13.07 -6.77
CA LYS A 145 -10.59 14.46 -6.75
C LYS A 145 -11.48 15.49 -6.05
N THR A 146 -12.76 15.20 -5.85
CA THR A 146 -13.72 16.14 -5.27
C THR A 146 -13.62 16.17 -3.74
N TYR A 147 -13.39 15.00 -3.12
CA TYR A 147 -13.38 14.88 -1.66
C TYR A 147 -12.16 14.17 -1.10
N GLY A 148 -11.33 13.56 -1.94
CA GLY A 148 -10.20 12.73 -1.53
C GLY A 148 -8.86 13.23 -2.02
N ILE A 149 -7.79 12.79 -1.38
CA ILE A 149 -6.40 13.03 -1.77
C ILE A 149 -5.75 11.70 -2.12
N ASP A 150 -5.06 11.65 -3.26
CA ASP A 150 -4.30 10.47 -3.68
C ASP A 150 -3.14 10.21 -2.71
N GLY A 151 -3.22 9.12 -1.96
CA GLY A 151 -2.14 8.70 -1.05
C GLY A 151 -1.00 7.93 -1.73
N GLY A 152 -1.16 7.61 -3.01
CA GLY A 152 -0.24 6.75 -3.77
C GLY A 152 -0.34 5.26 -3.43
N THR A 153 -1.26 4.86 -2.55
CA THR A 153 -1.34 3.52 -2.00
C THR A 153 -1.91 2.48 -2.97
N PHE A 154 -1.68 1.20 -2.68
CA PHE A 154 -2.30 0.08 -3.38
C PHE A 154 -3.00 -0.89 -2.43
N LEU A 155 -3.91 -1.69 -2.99
CA LEU A 155 -4.55 -2.82 -2.31
C LEU A 155 -4.40 -4.11 -3.10
N PRO A 156 -4.14 -5.25 -2.42
CA PRO A 156 -4.07 -6.56 -3.05
C PRO A 156 -5.47 -7.15 -3.23
N GLY A 157 -5.69 -7.74 -4.40
CA GLY A 157 -6.83 -8.58 -4.73
C GLY A 157 -6.50 -10.06 -4.51
N ASN A 158 -7.50 -10.85 -4.09
CA ASN A 158 -7.35 -12.31 -3.98
C ASN A 158 -7.38 -12.92 -5.39
N GLY A 159 -6.29 -13.56 -5.80
CA GLY A 159 -6.09 -13.92 -7.20
C GLY A 159 -6.14 -12.68 -8.10
N TRP A 160 -6.73 -12.83 -9.28
CA TRP A 160 -6.90 -11.71 -10.22
C TRP A 160 -8.17 -10.89 -10.01
N ARG A 161 -8.77 -10.95 -8.82
CA ARG A 161 -10.03 -10.25 -8.52
C ARG A 161 -9.79 -8.88 -7.91
N LYS A 162 -10.60 -7.91 -8.32
CA LYS A 162 -10.63 -6.56 -7.74
C LYS A 162 -10.97 -6.59 -6.24
N PRO A 163 -10.26 -5.85 -5.38
CA PRO A 163 -10.67 -5.62 -3.99
C PRO A 163 -12.06 -4.99 -3.90
N SER A 164 -12.81 -5.31 -2.84
CA SER A 164 -14.19 -4.84 -2.70
C SER A 164 -14.31 -3.33 -2.51
N LYS A 165 -13.37 -2.73 -1.75
CA LYS A 165 -13.35 -1.31 -1.42
C LYS A 165 -11.91 -0.81 -1.29
N GLY A 166 -11.72 0.48 -1.54
CA GLY A 166 -10.50 1.21 -1.24
C GLY A 166 -10.85 2.62 -0.78
N TYR A 167 -9.96 3.24 -0.01
CA TYR A 167 -10.20 4.53 0.61
C TYR A 167 -9.03 5.48 0.39
N THR A 168 -9.33 6.76 0.34
CA THR A 168 -8.37 7.86 0.27
C THR A 168 -8.57 8.80 1.46
N LEU A 169 -7.55 9.62 1.75
CA LEU A 169 -7.65 10.67 2.75
C LEU A 169 -8.72 11.67 2.33
N ARG A 170 -9.61 12.08 3.23
CA ARG A 170 -10.59 13.14 2.97
C ARG A 170 -9.86 14.49 2.87
N ALA A 171 -10.16 15.32 1.88
CA ALA A 171 -9.55 16.64 1.71
C ALA A 171 -9.77 17.58 2.91
N LYS A 172 -10.91 17.46 3.62
CA LYS A 172 -11.14 18.17 4.90
C LYS A 172 -10.21 17.73 6.04
N ALA A 173 -9.45 16.65 5.86
CA ALA A 173 -8.47 16.17 6.82
C ALA A 173 -7.13 16.93 6.74
N ILE A 174 -6.87 17.68 5.65
CA ILE A 174 -5.60 18.36 5.39
C ILE A 174 -5.12 19.22 6.56
N PRO A 175 -5.95 20.10 7.18
CA PRO A 175 -5.47 20.96 8.27
C PRO A 175 -5.01 20.19 9.52
N ASN A 176 -5.41 18.92 9.64
CA ASN A 176 -5.26 18.13 10.86
C ASN A 176 -4.24 16.97 10.72
N ILE A 177 -3.84 16.59 9.50
CA ILE A 177 -3.08 15.35 9.21
C ILE A 177 -1.89 15.55 8.25
N ILE A 178 -1.85 16.61 7.44
CA ILE A 178 -0.82 16.79 6.41
C ILE A 178 -0.09 18.11 6.66
N ASP A 179 1.21 17.99 6.93
CA ASP A 179 2.17 19.10 6.84
C ASP A 179 2.84 19.05 5.46
N PHE A 180 2.87 20.20 4.77
CA PHE A 180 3.53 20.37 3.47
C PHE A 180 5.04 20.56 3.64
#